data_AF-A0A919VSW0-F1
#
_entry.id   AF-A0A919VSW0-F1
#
_cell.length_a   1.000
_cell.length_b   1.000
_cell.length_c   1.000
_cell.angle_alpha   90.00
_cell.angle_beta   90.00
_cell.angle_gamma   90.00
#
_symmetry.space_group_name_H-M   'P 1'
#
loop_
_entity.id
_entity.type
_entity.pdbx_description
1 polymer ?
#
loop_
_entity_poly.entity_id
_entity_poly.type
_entity_poly.pdbx_seq_one_letter_code
_entity_poly.pdbx_strand_id
1 'polypeptide(L)'
;MVSDRNGRTAGDCDVVIFNDTWFPSIKQRATLDDRQHVMPIEGVYAVLEVKQTLSLTTLDEAMKKLVICKRLDRPENATNQITENRPLEPGSQEIGNPLFSAIVAVKRDHSTSLEELVSRFIKVNQKLDRKHMIQCLCILGEACYFWGWAQDGASEAGLANFRGLDLHEPLIPIQASPDRGEPPLGALISRLFGEISNTVLATPSDIPHYYGSGRNYQPLWGGIPLIPAPQQREESHLPQPSTGAE
;
A
#
# COMPACT_ATOMS: atom_id res chain seq x y z
N MET A 1 6.82 -10.42 -13.90
CA MET A 1 7.73 -9.27 -13.77
C MET A 1 6.97 -7.98 -13.98
N VAL A 2 7.33 -6.92 -13.25
CA VAL A 2 6.77 -5.57 -13.42
C VAL A 2 7.86 -4.61 -13.92
N SER A 3 7.52 -3.72 -14.85
CA SER A 3 8.44 -2.76 -15.47
C SER A 3 7.83 -1.36 -15.54
N ASP A 4 8.67 -0.34 -15.43
CA ASP A 4 8.29 1.04 -15.74
C ASP A 4 8.66 1.42 -17.18
N ARG A 5 8.19 2.61 -17.60
CA ARG A 5 8.48 3.22 -18.91
C ARG A 5 9.95 3.57 -19.16
N ASN A 6 10.77 3.61 -18.11
CA ASN A 6 12.21 3.86 -18.21
C ASN A 6 13.01 2.55 -18.37
N GLY A 7 12.32 1.41 -18.50
CA GLY A 7 12.94 0.09 -18.63
C GLY A 7 13.50 -0.45 -17.31
N ARG A 8 13.18 0.17 -16.16
CA ARG A 8 13.53 -0.39 -14.85
C ARG A 8 12.52 -1.48 -14.51
N THR A 9 13.01 -2.51 -13.84
CA THR A 9 12.19 -3.64 -13.45
C THR A 9 12.36 -3.99 -11.97
N ALA A 10 11.27 -4.48 -11.36
CA ALA A 10 11.30 -5.07 -10.04
C ALA A 10 11.67 -6.57 -10.04
N GLY A 11 11.96 -7.15 -11.21
CA GLY A 11 12.20 -8.57 -11.36
C GLY A 11 10.94 -9.40 -11.13
N ASP A 12 11.13 -10.62 -10.64
CA ASP A 12 10.03 -11.54 -10.38
C ASP A 12 9.27 -11.17 -9.10
N CYS A 13 7.93 -11.19 -9.21
CA CYS A 13 7.01 -10.93 -8.13
C CYS A 13 6.13 -12.17 -7.95
N ASP A 14 5.91 -12.59 -6.71
CA ASP A 14 5.15 -13.82 -6.44
C ASP A 14 3.67 -13.66 -6.82
N VAL A 15 3.06 -12.53 -6.46
CA VAL A 15 1.68 -12.20 -6.81
C VAL A 15 1.60 -10.75 -7.25
N VAL A 16 0.94 -10.52 -8.39
CA VAL A 16 0.65 -9.20 -8.95
C VAL A 16 -0.84 -9.13 -9.25
N ILE A 17 -1.51 -8.11 -8.70
CA ILE A 17 -2.89 -7.79 -9.04
C ILE A 17 -2.86 -6.68 -10.10
N PHE A 18 -3.33 -7.00 -11.30
CA PHE A 18 -3.14 -6.19 -12.50
C PHE A 18 -4.47 -5.98 -13.24
N ASN A 19 -4.66 -4.79 -13.81
CA ASN A 19 -5.77 -4.47 -14.69
C ASN A 19 -5.45 -4.84 -16.14
N ASP A 20 -5.80 -6.05 -16.55
CA ASP A 20 -5.62 -6.54 -17.92
C ASP A 20 -6.70 -6.07 -18.91
N THR A 21 -7.72 -5.37 -18.42
CA THR A 21 -8.79 -4.81 -19.25
C THR A 21 -8.35 -3.52 -19.92
N TRP A 22 -7.57 -2.68 -19.23
CA TRP A 22 -7.13 -1.37 -19.75
C TRP A 22 -5.64 -1.28 -20.08
N PHE A 23 -4.80 -2.13 -19.50
CA PHE A 23 -3.36 -2.11 -19.76
C PHE A 23 -2.92 -3.34 -20.53
N PRO A 24 -2.19 -3.16 -21.64
CA PRO A 24 -1.59 -4.29 -22.34
C PRO A 24 -0.44 -4.86 -21.51
N SER A 25 -0.26 -6.18 -21.55
CA SER A 25 1.01 -6.79 -21.14
C SER A 25 2.11 -6.35 -22.10
N ILE A 26 3.27 -5.91 -21.59
CA ILE A 26 4.44 -5.52 -22.39
C ILE A 26 4.97 -6.72 -23.19
N LYS A 27 4.92 -7.90 -22.57
CA LYS A 27 5.28 -9.18 -23.18
C LYS A 27 4.15 -10.17 -22.92
N GLN A 28 3.72 -10.88 -23.97
CA GLN A 28 2.60 -11.80 -23.90
C GLN A 28 2.81 -12.92 -22.87
N ARG A 29 1.70 -13.57 -22.49
CA ARG A 29 1.65 -14.65 -21.48
C ARG A 29 2.67 -15.75 -21.76
N ALA A 30 3.00 -16.45 -20.68
CA ALA A 30 3.90 -17.59 -20.68
C ALA A 30 3.62 -18.57 -21.84
N THR A 31 4.58 -18.70 -22.76
CA THR A 31 4.62 -19.78 -23.74
C THR A 31 5.36 -20.99 -23.13
N LEU A 32 5.38 -22.12 -23.83
CA LEU A 32 6.17 -23.29 -23.40
C LEU A 32 7.67 -22.94 -23.27
N ASP A 33 8.16 -21.99 -24.08
CA ASP A 33 9.58 -21.60 -24.16
C ASP A 33 9.93 -20.37 -23.32
N ASP A 34 8.92 -19.59 -22.91
CA ASP A 34 9.14 -18.33 -22.21
C ASP A 34 8.02 -18.05 -21.22
N ARG A 35 8.32 -18.18 -19.93
CA ARG A 35 7.33 -17.97 -18.86
C ARG A 35 7.23 -16.53 -18.39
N GLN A 36 7.99 -15.60 -18.99
CA GLN A 36 8.05 -14.23 -18.50
C GLN A 36 6.87 -13.41 -18.97
N HIS A 37 5.89 -13.25 -18.07
CA HIS A 37 4.85 -12.25 -18.22
C HIS A 37 5.35 -10.90 -17.69
N VAL A 38 5.40 -9.89 -18.56
CA VAL A 38 5.88 -8.54 -18.23
C VAL A 38 4.72 -7.57 -18.27
N MET A 39 4.46 -6.93 -17.12
CA MET A 39 3.34 -6.00 -16.92
C MET A 39 3.86 -4.57 -16.69
N PRO A 40 3.23 -3.55 -17.27
CA PRO A 40 3.54 -2.15 -16.96
C PRO A 40 3.09 -1.82 -15.53
N ILE A 41 3.92 -1.12 -14.75
CA ILE A 41 3.62 -0.75 -13.34
C ILE A 41 2.35 0.11 -13.22
N GLU A 42 2.01 0.85 -14.27
CA GLU A 42 0.82 1.70 -14.36
C GLU A 42 -0.46 0.90 -14.09
N GLY A 43 -0.59 -0.31 -14.64
CA GLY A 43 -1.76 -1.16 -14.47
C GLY A 43 -1.74 -2.06 -13.23
N VAL A 44 -0.72 -1.97 -12.38
CA VAL A 44 -0.59 -2.81 -11.18
C VAL A 44 -1.25 -2.14 -9.98
N TYR A 45 -2.28 -2.76 -9.42
CA TYR A 45 -2.90 -2.27 -8.18
C TYR A 45 -2.20 -2.77 -6.93
N ALA A 46 -1.67 -4.00 -6.97
CA ALA A 46 -1.01 -4.59 -5.81
C ALA A 46 0.12 -5.54 -6.18
N VAL A 47 1.13 -5.60 -5.31
CA VAL A 47 2.17 -6.63 -5.33
C VAL A 47 2.27 -7.29 -3.96
N LEU A 48 2.26 -8.62 -3.93
CA LEU A 48 2.42 -9.38 -2.70
C LEU A 48 3.62 -10.32 -2.83
N GLU A 49 4.42 -10.38 -1.77
CA GLU A 49 5.50 -11.36 -1.63
C GLU A 49 5.05 -12.47 -0.69
N VAL A 50 5.17 -13.72 -1.12
CA VAL A 50 4.67 -14.90 -0.40
C VAL A 50 5.85 -15.71 0.15
N LYS A 51 5.88 -15.91 1.46
CA LYS A 51 6.90 -16.71 2.15
C LYS A 51 6.27 -17.93 2.81
N GLN A 52 6.91 -19.09 2.66
CA GLN A 52 6.51 -20.30 3.37
C GLN A 52 6.77 -20.21 4.87
N THR A 53 7.86 -19.56 5.27
CA THR A 53 8.22 -19.37 6.68
C THR A 53 8.83 -17.99 6.84
N LEU A 54 8.36 -17.24 7.84
CA LEU A 54 8.80 -15.88 8.10
C LEU A 54 9.77 -15.84 9.30
N SER A 55 11.03 -15.56 8.99
CA SER A 55 12.09 -15.13 9.91
C SER A 55 12.50 -13.67 9.64
N LEU A 56 13.34 -13.08 10.49
CA LEU A 56 13.89 -11.73 10.28
C LEU A 56 14.58 -11.58 8.92
N THR A 57 15.33 -12.61 8.48
CA THR A 57 16.02 -12.60 7.19
C THR A 57 15.02 -12.57 6.03
N THR A 58 14.05 -13.48 6.03
CA THR A 58 13.05 -13.55 4.95
C THR A 58 12.12 -12.34 4.93
N LEU A 59 11.89 -11.71 6.09
CA LEU A 59 11.16 -10.44 6.21
C LEU A 59 11.94 -9.32 5.51
N ASP A 60 13.23 -9.18 5.81
CA ASP A 60 14.08 -8.16 5.19
C ASP A 60 14.19 -8.37 3.67
N GLU A 61 14.28 -9.61 3.20
CA GLU A 61 14.27 -9.94 1.76
C GLU A 61 12.97 -9.55 1.08
N ALA A 62 11.82 -9.88 1.69
CA ALA A 62 10.51 -9.52 1.18
C ALA A 62 10.32 -8.00 1.14
N MET A 63 10.71 -7.30 2.20
CA MET A 63 10.69 -5.84 2.27
C MET A 63 11.53 -5.22 1.16
N LYS A 64 12.76 -5.70 0.93
CA LYS A 64 13.64 -5.21 -0.15
C LYS A 64 12.98 -5.34 -1.52
N LYS A 65 12.40 -6.50 -1.83
CA LYS A 65 11.72 -6.73 -3.12
C LYS A 65 10.54 -5.79 -3.31
N LEU A 66 9.68 -5.66 -2.31
CA LEU A 66 8.51 -4.78 -2.40
C LEU A 66 8.91 -3.30 -2.50
N VAL A 67 9.98 -2.87 -1.82
CA VAL A 67 10.53 -1.51 -1.96
C VAL A 67 11.03 -1.25 -3.38
N ILE A 68 11.62 -2.24 -4.05
CA ILE A 68 12.00 -2.09 -5.47
C ILE A 68 10.74 -1.87 -6.33
N CYS A 69 9.67 -2.65 -6.12
CA CYS A 69 8.39 -2.48 -6.82
C CYS A 69 7.83 -1.06 -6.61
N LYS A 70 7.86 -0.58 -5.37
CA LYS A 70 7.38 0.75 -4.97
C LYS A 70 8.16 1.92 -5.57
N ARG A 71 9.41 1.70 -5.98
CA ARG A 71 10.31 2.73 -6.56
C ARG A 71 10.29 2.77 -8.09
N LEU A 72 9.56 1.85 -8.74
CA LEU A 72 9.33 1.94 -10.18
C LEU A 72 8.63 3.25 -10.50
N ASP A 73 9.04 3.90 -11.61
CA ASP A 73 8.45 5.17 -11.99
C ASP A 73 6.99 4.97 -12.40
N ARG A 74 6.09 5.50 -11.59
CA ARG A 74 4.65 5.43 -11.82
C ARG A 74 4.10 6.86 -11.89
N PRO A 75 3.54 7.28 -13.04
CA PRO A 75 2.88 8.56 -13.13
C PRO A 75 1.73 8.66 -12.12
N GLU A 76 1.65 9.80 -11.45
CA GLU A 76 0.52 10.09 -10.57
C GLU A 76 -0.72 10.33 -11.42
N ASN A 77 -1.76 9.54 -11.18
CA ASN A 77 -3.05 9.69 -11.84
C ASN A 77 -3.93 10.60 -10.99
N ALA A 78 -4.48 11.66 -11.57
CA ALA A 78 -5.47 12.50 -10.91
C ALA A 78 -6.76 11.70 -10.64
N THR A 79 -7.43 11.94 -9.51
CA THR A 79 -8.72 11.29 -9.16
C THR A 79 -9.86 11.61 -10.13
N ASN A 80 -9.79 12.73 -10.87
CA ASN A 80 -10.80 13.14 -11.85
C ASN A 80 -10.53 12.56 -13.24
N GLN A 81 -10.71 11.26 -13.41
CA GLN A 81 -10.46 10.55 -14.65
C GLN A 81 -11.73 9.92 -15.24
N ILE A 82 -11.98 10.13 -16.55
CA ILE A 82 -13.03 9.42 -17.31
C ILE A 82 -12.63 7.94 -17.49
N THR A 83 -11.33 7.71 -17.63
CA THR A 83 -10.63 6.43 -17.72
C THR A 83 -9.25 6.62 -17.09
N GLU A 84 -8.55 5.57 -16.66
CA GLU A 84 -7.22 5.68 -16.00
C GLU A 84 -6.16 6.53 -16.74
N ASN A 85 -6.37 6.81 -18.04
CA ASN A 85 -5.49 7.60 -18.90
C ASN A 85 -6.09 8.92 -19.43
N ARG A 86 -7.32 9.31 -19.04
CA ARG A 86 -8.00 10.52 -19.56
C ARG A 86 -8.61 11.36 -18.43
N PRO A 87 -8.03 12.53 -18.08
CA PRO A 87 -8.59 13.40 -17.07
C PRO A 87 -9.87 14.10 -17.59
N LEU A 88 -10.81 14.33 -16.68
CA LEU A 88 -12.07 15.06 -16.89
C LEU A 88 -11.83 16.57 -16.84
N GLU A 89 -11.00 17.03 -15.90
CA GLU A 89 -10.52 18.41 -15.75
C GLU A 89 -9.12 18.46 -15.09
N PRO A 90 -8.30 19.50 -15.33
CA PRO A 90 -7.05 19.72 -14.60
C PRO A 90 -7.37 20.23 -13.19
N GLY A 91 -7.62 19.34 -12.21
CA GLY A 91 -8.26 19.82 -10.97
C GLY A 91 -8.09 19.08 -9.64
N SER A 92 -7.43 17.92 -9.55
CA SER A 92 -7.11 17.35 -8.23
C SER A 92 -5.70 16.75 -8.23
N GLN A 93 -4.83 17.29 -7.37
CA GLN A 93 -3.47 16.78 -7.13
C GLN A 93 -3.45 15.48 -6.29
N GLU A 94 -4.60 14.82 -6.14
CA GLU A 94 -4.68 13.61 -5.33
C GLU A 94 -4.20 12.41 -6.15
N ILE A 95 -3.23 11.68 -5.59
CA ILE A 95 -2.70 10.45 -6.17
C ILE A 95 -3.82 9.40 -6.14
N GLY A 96 -4.39 9.11 -7.30
CA GLY A 96 -5.51 8.17 -7.45
C GLY A 96 -5.12 6.70 -7.31
N ASN A 97 -3.83 6.34 -7.34
CA ASN A 97 -3.40 4.95 -7.43
C ASN A 97 -2.10 4.65 -6.65
N PRO A 98 -2.13 4.61 -5.31
CA PRO A 98 -1.03 4.06 -4.53
C PRO A 98 -0.89 2.55 -4.80
N LEU A 99 0.35 2.07 -4.97
CA LEU A 99 0.59 0.63 -5.15
C LEU A 99 0.37 -0.11 -3.83
N PHE A 100 -0.64 -0.99 -3.74
CA PHE A 100 -0.80 -1.82 -2.55
C PHE A 100 0.34 -2.83 -2.43
N SER A 101 0.84 -3.04 -1.21
CA SER A 101 1.96 -3.97 -1.00
C SER A 101 1.80 -4.75 0.30
N ALA A 102 1.94 -6.06 0.21
CA ALA A 102 1.82 -6.95 1.37
C ALA A 102 2.89 -8.05 1.38
N ILE A 103 3.32 -8.42 2.58
CA ILE A 103 4.07 -9.66 2.82
C ILE A 103 3.08 -10.67 3.37
N VAL A 104 2.99 -11.84 2.75
CA VAL A 104 2.11 -12.93 3.19
C VAL A 104 2.96 -14.14 3.56
N ALA A 105 2.85 -14.59 4.80
CA ALA A 105 3.58 -15.75 5.29
C ALA A 105 2.63 -16.87 5.71
N VAL A 106 2.94 -18.11 5.33
CA VAL A 106 2.15 -19.28 5.75
C VAL A 106 2.30 -19.54 7.24
N LYS A 107 3.50 -19.38 7.77
CA LYS A 107 3.81 -19.52 9.20
C LYS A 107 5.03 -18.69 9.59
N ARG A 108 5.19 -18.43 10.88
CA ARG A 108 6.40 -17.86 11.47
C ARG A 108 7.47 -18.93 11.75
N ASP A 109 8.73 -18.52 11.73
CA ASP A 109 9.84 -19.35 12.21
C ASP A 109 9.78 -19.53 13.74
N HIS A 110 10.04 -20.73 14.23
CA HIS A 110 9.90 -21.05 15.66
C HIS A 110 10.88 -20.28 16.56
N SER A 111 12.04 -19.86 16.02
CA SER A 111 13.07 -19.16 16.80
C SER A 111 12.85 -17.65 16.91
N THR A 112 12.00 -17.07 16.06
CA THR A 112 11.77 -15.62 16.01
C THR A 112 10.40 -15.30 16.58
N SER A 113 10.30 -14.43 17.58
CA SER A 113 9.01 -14.04 18.14
C SER A 113 8.19 -13.16 17.18
N LEU A 114 6.86 -13.14 17.35
CA LEU A 114 5.99 -12.25 16.58
C LEU A 114 6.32 -10.78 16.82
N GLU A 115 6.62 -10.42 18.08
CA GLU A 115 6.98 -9.06 18.48
C GLU A 115 8.26 -8.58 17.77
N GLU A 116 9.28 -9.44 17.67
CA GLU A 116 10.52 -9.11 16.95
C GLU A 116 10.28 -8.84 15.46
N LEU A 117 9.43 -9.65 14.80
CA LEU A 117 9.07 -9.45 13.39
C LEU A 117 8.32 -8.14 13.17
N VAL A 118 7.33 -7.86 14.02
CA VAL A 118 6.54 -6.62 13.95
C VAL A 118 7.42 -5.42 14.23
N SER A 119 8.25 -5.48 15.27
CA SER A 119 9.22 -4.41 15.60
C SER A 119 10.18 -4.16 14.43
N ARG A 120 10.68 -5.23 13.78
CA ARG A 120 11.53 -5.11 12.60
C ARG A 120 10.78 -4.48 11.42
N PHE A 121 9.57 -4.94 11.13
CA PHE A 121 8.72 -4.41 10.07
C PHE A 121 8.45 -2.91 10.23
N ILE A 122 8.13 -2.47 11.45
CA ILE A 122 7.91 -1.06 11.78
C ILE A 122 9.22 -0.27 11.58
N LYS A 123 10.33 -0.72 12.15
CA LYS A 123 11.64 -0.03 12.05
C LYS A 123 12.15 0.10 10.62
N VAL A 124 11.86 -0.87 9.75
CA VAL A 124 12.21 -0.77 8.33
C VAL A 124 11.32 0.25 7.64
N ASN A 125 10.00 0.22 7.86
CA ASN A 125 9.09 1.21 7.29
C ASN A 125 9.37 2.65 7.76
N GLN A 126 9.84 2.84 9.00
CA GLN A 126 10.28 4.14 9.54
C GLN A 126 11.43 4.79 8.75
N LYS A 127 12.16 4.01 7.96
CA LYS A 127 13.27 4.51 7.12
C LYS A 127 12.87 4.78 5.68
N LEU A 128 11.62 4.49 5.32
CA LEU A 128 11.10 4.64 3.96
C LEU A 128 10.25 5.91 3.87
N ASP A 129 10.26 6.54 2.70
CA ASP A 129 9.27 7.58 2.41
C ASP A 129 7.87 6.98 2.45
N ARG A 130 6.87 7.79 2.79
CA ARG A 130 5.48 7.35 2.93
C ARG A 130 4.95 6.61 1.71
N LYS A 131 5.31 7.05 0.49
CA LYS A 131 4.93 6.39 -0.77
C LYS A 131 5.56 5.01 -0.96
N HIS A 132 6.73 4.79 -0.36
CA HIS A 132 7.52 3.57 -0.46
C HIS A 132 7.25 2.56 0.67
N MET A 133 6.46 2.93 1.67
CA MET A 133 6.10 2.03 2.77
C MET A 133 5.38 0.78 2.28
N ILE A 134 5.70 -0.32 2.95
CA ILE A 134 5.02 -1.60 2.80
C ILE A 134 3.78 -1.59 3.69
N GLN A 135 2.63 -1.82 3.08
CA GLN A 135 1.35 -1.47 3.69
C GLN A 135 0.80 -2.56 4.59
N CYS A 136 1.20 -3.82 4.38
CA CYS A 136 0.66 -4.95 5.12
C CYS A 136 1.70 -6.04 5.42
N LEU A 137 1.63 -6.59 6.63
CA LEU A 137 2.30 -7.82 7.03
C LEU A 137 1.25 -8.83 7.51
N CYS A 138 1.06 -9.91 6.77
CA CYS A 138 0.08 -10.96 7.07
C CYS A 138 0.79 -12.28 7.34
N ILE A 139 0.54 -12.87 8.50
CA ILE A 139 0.97 -14.23 8.86
C ILE A 139 -0.30 -15.05 9.05
N LEU A 140 -0.51 -16.05 8.17
CA LEU A 140 -1.73 -16.84 8.15
C LEU A 140 -1.94 -17.54 9.50
N GLY A 141 -3.16 -17.44 10.02
CA GLY A 141 -3.53 -18.03 11.31
C GLY A 141 -2.98 -17.32 12.56
N GLU A 142 -2.09 -16.34 12.43
CA GLU A 142 -1.53 -15.59 13.56
C GLU A 142 -2.08 -14.15 13.62
N ALA A 143 -1.66 -13.29 12.70
CA ALA A 143 -2.02 -11.87 12.71
C ALA A 143 -1.83 -11.20 11.35
N CYS A 144 -2.55 -10.10 11.13
CA CYS A 144 -2.38 -9.21 10.00
C CYS A 144 -2.21 -7.78 10.51
N TYR A 145 -1.17 -7.10 10.03
CA TYR A 145 -0.85 -5.73 10.42
C TYR A 145 -1.02 -4.80 9.24
N PHE A 146 -1.63 -3.64 9.50
CA PHE A 146 -1.85 -2.55 8.57
C PHE A 146 -1.36 -1.24 9.18
N TRP A 147 -1.47 -0.16 8.42
CA TRP A 147 -1.28 1.21 8.92
C TRP A 147 -2.62 1.92 8.99
N GLY A 148 -2.76 2.80 9.97
CA GLY A 148 -3.98 3.52 10.21
C GLY A 148 -3.82 4.62 11.23
N TRP A 149 -4.94 5.14 11.71
CA TRP A 149 -5.04 6.13 12.77
C TRP A 149 -6.04 5.64 13.81
N ALA A 150 -5.82 6.02 15.06
CA ALA A 150 -6.80 5.89 16.12
C ALA A 150 -6.82 7.20 16.89
N GLN A 151 -8.00 7.65 17.28
CA GLN A 151 -8.10 8.74 18.25
C GLN A 151 -7.66 8.21 19.62
N ASP A 152 -7.07 9.07 20.45
CA ASP A 152 -6.67 8.69 21.81
C ASP A 152 -7.87 8.12 22.58
N GLY A 153 -7.71 6.90 23.08
CA GLY A 153 -8.76 6.18 23.81
C GLY A 153 -9.85 5.53 22.93
N ALA A 154 -9.76 5.61 21.60
CA ALA A 154 -10.69 4.92 20.72
C ALA A 154 -10.48 3.39 20.73
N SER A 155 -11.59 2.65 20.76
CA SER A 155 -11.60 1.19 20.62
C SER A 155 -11.47 0.72 19.17
N GLU A 156 -11.65 1.63 18.21
CA GLU A 156 -11.61 1.36 16.78
C GLU A 156 -10.55 2.23 16.11
N ALA A 157 -9.90 1.67 15.10
CA ALA A 157 -8.93 2.38 14.28
C ALA A 157 -9.44 2.54 12.85
N GLY A 158 -9.21 3.72 12.26
CA GLY A 158 -9.32 3.91 10.82
C GLY A 158 -8.10 3.37 10.10
N LEU A 159 -8.25 3.04 8.82
CA LEU A 159 -7.18 2.47 8.00
C LEU A 159 -6.64 3.47 6.99
N ALA A 160 -5.31 3.51 6.87
CA ALA A 160 -4.62 4.40 5.96
C ALA A 160 -4.67 3.91 4.52
N ASN A 161 -5.28 4.71 3.63
CA ASN A 161 -5.37 4.51 2.19
C ASN A 161 -4.16 5.05 1.42
N PHE A 162 -3.20 5.69 2.10
CA PHE A 162 -1.96 6.22 1.50
C PHE A 162 -2.22 7.25 0.39
N ARG A 163 -3.26 8.07 0.54
CA ARG A 163 -3.62 9.19 -0.33
C ARG A 163 -3.89 10.44 0.49
N GLY A 164 -3.82 11.61 -0.14
CA GLY A 164 -4.19 12.88 0.48
C GLY A 164 -3.52 13.08 1.84
N LEU A 165 -4.33 13.26 2.88
CA LEU A 165 -3.88 13.53 4.25
C LEU A 165 -3.02 12.39 4.85
N ASP A 166 -3.26 11.13 4.49
CA ASP A 166 -2.47 9.99 4.99
C ASP A 166 -1.00 10.07 4.58
N LEU A 167 -0.71 10.86 3.54
CA LEU A 167 0.67 11.09 3.12
C LEU A 167 1.47 11.91 4.15
N HIS A 168 0.78 12.68 4.99
CA HIS A 168 1.34 13.70 5.86
C HIS A 168 1.00 13.49 7.34
N GLU A 169 -0.06 12.75 7.66
CA GLU A 169 -0.46 12.46 9.04
C GLU A 169 0.36 11.32 9.66
N PRO A 170 0.56 11.30 10.99
CA PRO A 170 1.16 10.18 11.69
C PRO A 170 0.32 8.91 11.57
N LEU A 171 0.96 7.79 11.22
CA LEU A 171 0.29 6.48 11.16
C LEU A 171 0.78 5.56 12.26
N ILE A 172 -0.12 4.72 12.76
CA ILE A 172 0.17 3.68 13.75
C ILE A 172 -0.11 2.29 13.15
N PRO A 173 0.58 1.23 13.63
CA PRO A 173 0.26 -0.13 13.24
C PRO A 173 -1.11 -0.54 13.80
N ILE A 174 -1.94 -1.14 12.95
CA ILE A 174 -3.25 -1.67 13.30
C ILE A 174 -3.21 -3.19 13.14
N GLN A 175 -3.69 -3.93 14.13
CA GLN A 175 -3.69 -5.38 14.16
C GLN A 175 -5.09 -5.96 13.93
N ALA A 176 -5.16 -6.98 13.08
CA ALA A 176 -6.24 -7.94 12.98
C ALA A 176 -5.73 -9.34 13.38
N SER A 177 -6.49 -10.09 14.17
CA SER A 177 -6.11 -11.43 14.60
C SER A 177 -7.32 -12.35 14.82
N PRO A 178 -7.14 -13.68 14.74
CA PRO A 178 -8.23 -14.64 14.96
C PRO A 178 -8.89 -14.50 16.33
N ASP A 179 -8.08 -14.22 17.37
CA ASP A 179 -8.56 -14.00 18.74
C ASP A 179 -9.56 -12.84 18.86
N ARG A 180 -9.60 -11.97 17.85
CA ARG A 180 -10.49 -10.80 17.77
C ARG A 180 -11.59 -10.98 16.73
N GLY A 181 -11.81 -12.20 16.23
CA GLY A 181 -12.85 -12.52 15.26
C GLY A 181 -12.53 -12.08 13.83
N GLU A 182 -11.30 -11.64 13.54
CA GLU A 182 -10.86 -11.19 12.22
C GLU A 182 -9.75 -12.12 11.69
N PRO A 183 -10.07 -13.08 10.81
CA PRO A 183 -9.07 -13.99 10.27
C PRO A 183 -8.02 -13.19 9.45
N PRO A 184 -6.70 -13.39 9.65
CA PRO A 184 -5.66 -12.59 9.01
C PRO A 184 -5.76 -12.50 7.48
N LEU A 185 -6.12 -13.61 6.82
CA LEU A 185 -6.34 -13.63 5.38
C LEU A 185 -7.58 -12.83 4.99
N GLY A 186 -8.68 -12.96 5.73
CA GLY A 186 -9.90 -12.19 5.49
C GLY A 186 -9.63 -10.70 5.60
N ALA A 187 -8.93 -10.28 6.65
CA ALA A 187 -8.53 -8.89 6.84
C ALA A 187 -7.65 -8.37 5.67
N LEU A 188 -6.67 -9.17 5.21
CA LEU A 188 -5.84 -8.82 4.05
C LEU A 188 -6.68 -8.64 2.77
N ILE A 189 -7.58 -9.59 2.47
CA ILE A 189 -8.43 -9.54 1.27
C ILE A 189 -9.40 -8.38 1.34
N SER A 190 -10.04 -8.14 2.50
CA SER A 190 -10.89 -6.97 2.73
C SER A 190 -10.12 -5.68 2.51
N ARG A 191 -8.88 -5.59 3.01
CA ARG A 191 -8.03 -4.41 2.80
C ARG A 191 -7.68 -4.21 1.33
N LEU A 192 -7.24 -5.27 0.65
CA LEU A 192 -6.92 -5.25 -0.78
C LEU A 192 -8.13 -4.80 -1.61
N PHE A 193 -9.32 -5.32 -1.30
CA PHE A 193 -10.56 -4.94 -1.96
C PHE A 193 -10.89 -3.46 -1.73
N GLY A 194 -10.75 -2.96 -0.50
CA GLY A 194 -10.92 -1.54 -0.20
C GLY A 194 -9.95 -0.64 -0.97
N GLU A 195 -8.69 -1.04 -1.08
CA GLU A 195 -7.67 -0.28 -1.81
C GLU A 195 -7.90 -0.25 -3.32
N ILE A 196 -8.29 -1.38 -3.92
CA ILE A 196 -8.67 -1.43 -5.34
C ILE A 196 -9.93 -0.59 -5.57
N SER A 197 -10.94 -0.71 -4.71
CA SER A 197 -12.18 0.06 -4.82
C SER A 197 -11.89 1.55 -4.74
N ASN A 198 -11.07 2.00 -3.79
CA ASN A 198 -10.67 3.40 -3.68
C ASN A 198 -9.86 3.85 -4.90
N THR A 199 -9.09 2.97 -5.54
CA THR A 199 -8.30 3.30 -6.74
C THR A 199 -9.19 3.54 -7.95
N VAL A 200 -10.24 2.74 -8.10
CA VAL A 200 -11.16 2.81 -9.23
C VAL A 200 -12.25 3.86 -9.02
N LEU A 201 -12.72 4.02 -7.78
CA LEU A 201 -13.79 4.96 -7.43
C LEU A 201 -13.18 6.31 -7.04
N ALA A 202 -13.61 7.39 -7.70
CA ALA A 202 -13.10 8.74 -7.48
C ALA A 202 -13.28 9.26 -6.04
N THR A 203 -14.24 8.70 -5.28
CA THR A 203 -14.45 9.01 -3.87
C THR A 203 -14.10 7.79 -3.02
N PRO A 204 -13.10 7.89 -2.13
CA PRO A 204 -12.77 6.80 -1.22
C PRO A 204 -13.99 6.39 -0.41
N SER A 205 -14.31 5.10 -0.45
CA SER A 205 -15.36 4.49 0.37
C SER A 205 -14.80 3.21 0.97
N ASP A 206 -14.85 3.08 2.29
CA ASP A 206 -14.44 1.85 2.96
C ASP A 206 -15.57 0.81 2.84
N ILE A 207 -15.78 0.34 1.61
CA ILE A 207 -16.78 -0.68 1.28
C ILE A 207 -16.65 -1.90 2.19
N PRO A 208 -15.46 -2.48 2.44
CA PRO A 208 -15.31 -3.57 3.41
C PRO A 208 -15.91 -3.25 4.79
N HIS A 209 -15.66 -2.04 5.30
CA HIS A 209 -16.19 -1.61 6.60
C HIS A 209 -17.72 -1.55 6.62
N TYR A 210 -18.35 -1.04 5.55
CA TYR A 210 -19.82 -1.03 5.43
C TYR A 210 -20.42 -2.45 5.47
N TYR A 211 -19.72 -3.44 4.92
CA TYR A 211 -20.13 -4.85 4.96
C TYR A 211 -19.64 -5.61 6.20
N GLY A 212 -19.12 -4.91 7.20
CA GLY A 212 -18.81 -5.46 8.52
C GLY A 212 -17.39 -5.99 8.70
N SER A 213 -16.51 -5.88 7.70
CA SER A 213 -15.08 -6.19 7.87
C SER A 213 -14.36 -5.07 8.61
N GLY A 214 -13.42 -5.40 9.49
CA GLY A 214 -12.53 -4.41 10.07
C GLY A 214 -13.09 -3.59 11.22
N ARG A 215 -14.19 -4.04 11.81
CA ARG A 215 -14.75 -3.44 13.04
C ARG A 215 -13.95 -3.79 14.28
N ASN A 216 -13.21 -4.91 14.25
CA ASN A 216 -12.41 -5.38 15.37
C ASN A 216 -10.91 -5.06 15.23
N TYR A 217 -10.56 -4.15 14.33
CA TYR A 217 -9.19 -3.69 14.14
C TYR A 217 -8.72 -2.84 15.30
N GLN A 218 -7.51 -3.17 15.79
CA GLN A 218 -7.05 -2.63 17.05
C GLN A 218 -5.70 -1.95 16.89
N PRO A 219 -5.58 -0.70 17.37
CA PRO A 219 -4.31 0.00 17.35
C PRO A 219 -3.28 -0.72 18.23
N LEU A 220 -2.07 -0.87 17.71
CA LEU A 220 -0.93 -1.38 18.47
C LEU A 220 -0.35 -0.25 19.32
N TRP A 221 -0.96 0.01 20.47
CA TRP A 221 -0.52 1.01 21.43
C TRP A 221 0.89 0.69 21.97
N GLY A 222 1.78 1.68 21.98
CA GLY A 222 3.21 1.51 22.32
C GLY A 222 4.14 1.46 21.11
N GLY A 223 3.61 1.40 19.89
CA GLY A 223 4.38 1.66 18.67
C GLY A 223 4.68 3.17 18.53
N ILE A 224 5.93 3.53 18.23
CA ILE A 224 6.29 4.92 17.91
C ILE A 224 5.53 5.32 16.63
N PRO A 225 4.68 6.36 16.67
CA PRO A 225 3.93 6.78 15.49
C PRO A 225 4.89 7.11 14.35
N LEU A 226 4.53 6.68 13.14
CA LEU A 226 5.25 7.01 11.93
C LEU A 226 4.92 8.43 11.51
N ILE A 227 5.70 9.37 12.02
CA ILE A 227 5.68 10.76 11.58
C ILE A 227 6.43 10.82 10.24
N PRO A 228 5.81 11.28 9.14
CA PRO A 228 6.54 11.46 7.89
C PRO A 228 7.65 12.49 8.11
N ALA A 229 8.81 12.28 7.47
CA ALA A 229 9.88 13.29 7.50
C ALA A 229 9.29 14.64 7.04
N PRO A 230 9.62 15.76 7.71
CA PRO A 230 9.08 17.06 7.30
C PRO A 230 9.49 17.31 5.85
N GLN A 231 8.52 17.30 4.94
CA GLN A 231 8.70 17.94 3.65
C GLN A 231 8.99 19.41 3.97
N GLN A 232 10.16 19.89 3.55
CA GLN A 232 10.35 21.34 3.41
C GLN A 232 9.16 21.81 2.58
N ARG A 233 8.25 22.57 3.20
CA ARG A 233 7.18 23.24 2.48
C ARG A 233 7.89 24.11 1.45
N GLU A 234 7.89 23.70 0.18
CA GLU A 234 8.13 24.65 -0.89
C GLU A 234 7.04 25.70 -0.73
N GLU A 235 7.44 26.86 -0.22
CA GLU A 235 6.60 28.05 -0.21
C GLU A 235 6.20 28.32 -1.65
N SER A 236 4.99 27.89 -1.99
CA SER A 236 4.34 28.29 -3.22
C SER A 236 4.18 29.81 -3.16
N HIS A 237 5.14 30.53 -3.74
CA HIS A 237 4.98 31.92 -4.13
C HIS A 237 3.85 31.99 -5.18
N LEU A 238 2.61 32.05 -4.70
CA LEU A 238 1.51 32.57 -5.49
C LEU A 238 1.75 34.09 -5.64
N PRO A 239 1.83 34.64 -6.86
CA PRO A 239 1.87 36.07 -7.04
C PRO A 239 0.55 36.66 -6.53
N GLN A 240 0.64 37.63 -5.62
CA GLN A 240 -0.53 38.37 -5.16
C GLN A 240 -1.18 39.09 -6.36
N PRO A 241 -2.53 39.09 -6.47
CA PRO A 241 -3.20 39.88 -7.49
C PRO A 241 -2.95 41.36 -7.19
N SER A 242 -2.33 42.05 -8.16
CA SER A 242 -2.17 43.49 -8.16
C SER A 242 -3.55 44.13 -8.00
N THR A 243 -3.76 44.86 -6.91
CA THR A 243 -4.87 45.79 -6.76
C THR A 243 -4.75 46.86 -7.84
N GLY A 244 -5.54 46.72 -8.91
CA GLY A 244 -5.78 47.78 -9.87
C GLY A 244 -6.70 48.80 -9.23
N ALA A 245 -6.16 49.97 -8.93
CA ALA A 245 -6.93 51.17 -8.68
C ALA A 245 -7.24 51.83 -10.03
N GLU A 246 -8.53 51.98 -10.33
CA GLU A 246 -9.10 53.08 -11.12
C GLU A 246 -10.39 53.53 -10.46
#